data_AF-A0A442UTR1-F1
#
_entry.id   AF-A0A442UTR1-F1
#
_cell.length_a   1.000
_cell.length_b   1.000
_cell.length_c   1.000
_cell.angle_alpha   90.00
_cell.angle_beta   90.00
_cell.angle_gamma   90.00
#
_symmetry.space_group_name_H-M   'P 1'
#
loop_
_entity.id
_entity.type
_entity.pdbx_description
1 polymer ?
#
loop_
_entity_poly.entity_id
_entity_poly.type
_entity_poly.pdbx_seq_one_letter_code
_entity_poly.pdbx_strand_id
1 'polypeptide(L)'
;MSDGDGDGKRIASLLVDHPDPALGYELLAEAVGADSGTFLAGTLDSLAKAVQVGAEVREGEMNYALSMVCGLRPKDQIEATLGVQMAAIHIATMNAAMFMGQAKTWELREAHERALNRLSRTYVAQIEALKRYRSKGEQRVIVERVNVEKGGQAIVGNVGRGGGES
;
A
#
# COMPACT_ATOMS: atom_id res chain seq x y z
N MET A 1 -16.35 -31.34 -26.70
CA MET A 1 -16.27 -29.91 -26.34
C MET A 1 -15.74 -29.86 -24.93
N SER A 2 -14.47 -29.48 -24.77
CA SER A 2 -13.81 -29.39 -23.47
C SER A 2 -13.88 -27.92 -23.06
N ASP A 3 -14.50 -27.66 -21.91
CA ASP A 3 -14.50 -26.36 -21.26
C ASP A 3 -13.06 -26.00 -20.89
N GLY A 4 -12.65 -24.80 -21.30
CA GLY A 4 -11.36 -24.21 -20.98
C GLY A 4 -11.41 -23.64 -19.56
N ASP A 5 -10.85 -24.39 -18.62
CA ASP A 5 -10.49 -23.90 -17.31
C ASP A 5 -9.36 -22.87 -17.46
N GLY A 6 -9.70 -21.60 -17.29
CA GLY A 6 -8.73 -20.50 -17.22
C GLY A 6 -8.00 -20.56 -15.89
N ASP A 7 -7.11 -21.55 -15.76
CA ASP A 7 -6.26 -21.73 -14.59
C ASP A 7 -5.44 -20.46 -14.35
N GLY A 8 -5.66 -19.82 -13.20
CA GLY A 8 -5.01 -18.60 -12.75
C GLY A 8 -3.54 -18.85 -12.46
N LYS A 9 -2.76 -19.05 -13.53
CA LYS A 9 -1.34 -19.40 -13.47
C LYS A 9 -0.59 -18.35 -12.65
N ARG A 10 -0.14 -18.74 -11.46
CA ARG A 10 0.63 -17.87 -10.55
C ARG A 10 1.82 -17.28 -11.29
N ILE A 11 2.04 -15.98 -11.09
CA ILE A 11 3.06 -15.22 -11.82
C ILE A 11 4.45 -15.45 -11.19
N ALA A 12 4.50 -15.80 -9.91
CA ALA A 12 5.73 -16.17 -9.23
C ALA A 12 5.53 -17.34 -8.26
N SER A 13 6.52 -18.22 -8.19
CA SER A 13 6.68 -19.20 -7.10
C SER A 13 7.80 -18.72 -6.18
N LEU A 14 7.47 -18.28 -4.96
CA LEU A 14 8.45 -17.85 -3.98
C LEU A 14 8.91 -19.06 -3.16
N LEU A 15 10.22 -19.35 -3.17
CA LEU A 15 10.86 -20.26 -2.23
C LEU A 15 11.34 -19.43 -1.03
N VAL A 16 10.86 -19.75 0.16
CA VAL A 16 11.36 -19.11 1.39
C VAL A 16 12.60 -19.86 1.85
N ASP A 17 13.73 -19.16 1.91
CA ASP A 17 15.00 -19.72 2.40
C ASP A 17 14.97 -19.76 3.94
N HIS A 18 14.34 -20.81 4.47
CA HIS A 18 14.29 -21.08 5.90
C HIS A 18 14.48 -22.58 6.16
N PRO A 19 15.27 -22.99 7.18
CA PRO A 19 15.48 -24.40 7.54
C PRO A 19 14.18 -25.16 7.82
N ASP A 20 13.16 -24.44 8.29
CA ASP A 20 11.78 -24.88 8.41
C ASP A 20 10.88 -24.05 7.46
N PRO A 21 10.50 -24.57 6.28
CA PRO A 21 9.72 -23.82 5.32
C PRO A 21 8.36 -23.34 5.86
N ALA A 22 7.71 -24.10 6.75
CA ALA A 22 6.42 -23.72 7.30
C ALA A 22 6.55 -22.47 8.19
N LEU A 23 7.53 -22.48 9.10
CA LEU A 23 7.87 -21.31 9.92
C LEU A 23 8.30 -20.12 9.04
N GLY A 24 9.03 -20.37 7.96
CA GLY A 24 9.40 -19.32 7.00
C GLY A 24 8.19 -18.61 6.39
N TYR A 25 7.17 -19.36 5.97
CA TYR A 25 5.93 -18.78 5.44
C TYR A 25 5.10 -18.07 6.52
N GLU A 26 5.10 -18.56 7.76
CA GLU A 26 4.43 -17.88 8.89
C GLU A 26 5.08 -16.54 9.21
N LEU A 27 6.41 -16.49 9.30
CA LEU A 27 7.16 -15.25 9.52
C LEU A 27 6.94 -14.25 8.39
N LEU A 28 6.87 -14.73 7.16
CA LEU A 28 6.55 -13.88 6.00
C LEU A 28 5.10 -13.37 6.05
N ALA A 29 4.15 -14.21 6.41
CA ALA A 29 2.75 -13.82 6.58
C ALA A 29 2.62 -12.72 7.65
N GLU A 30 3.28 -12.90 8.79
CA GLU A 30 3.32 -11.92 9.87
C GLU A 30 3.95 -10.59 9.41
N ALA A 31 5.11 -10.63 8.75
CA ALA A 31 5.81 -9.43 8.29
C ALA A 31 5.02 -8.61 7.26
N VAL A 32 4.22 -9.28 6.43
CA VAL A 32 3.34 -8.66 5.43
C VAL A 32 2.01 -8.22 6.04
N GLY A 33 1.62 -8.70 7.22
CA GLY A 33 0.31 -8.46 7.82
C GLY A 33 -0.80 -9.31 7.19
N ALA A 34 -0.46 -10.52 6.74
CA ALA A 34 -1.39 -11.47 6.15
C ALA A 34 -2.03 -12.37 7.21
N ASP A 35 -3.35 -12.40 7.27
CA ASP A 35 -4.12 -13.30 8.16
C ASP A 35 -4.44 -14.67 7.53
N SER A 36 -4.15 -14.83 6.24
CA SER A 36 -4.53 -15.98 5.44
C SER A 36 -3.53 -16.22 4.32
N GLY A 37 -3.37 -17.49 3.96
CA GLY A 37 -2.50 -17.90 2.85
C GLY A 37 -2.92 -17.29 1.51
N THR A 38 -4.23 -17.10 1.30
CA THR A 38 -4.77 -16.46 0.09
C THR A 38 -4.32 -15.01 -0.03
N PHE A 39 -4.39 -14.24 1.07
CA PHE A 39 -3.94 -12.85 1.07
C PHE A 39 -2.43 -12.77 0.84
N LEU A 40 -1.64 -13.61 1.52
CA LEU A 40 -0.20 -13.66 1.32
C LEU A 40 0.15 -13.95 -0.15
N ALA A 41 -0.47 -14.98 -0.74
CA ALA A 41 -0.27 -15.32 -2.15
C ALA A 41 -0.63 -14.16 -3.09
N GLY A 42 -1.78 -13.50 -2.86
CA GLY A 42 -2.21 -12.34 -3.64
C GLY A 42 -1.29 -11.13 -3.52
N THR A 43 -0.73 -10.90 -2.33
CA THR A 43 0.29 -9.87 -2.11
C THR A 43 1.57 -10.18 -2.89
N LEU A 44 2.07 -11.41 -2.82
CA LEU A 44 3.26 -11.82 -3.56
C LEU A 44 3.05 -11.73 -5.08
N ASP A 45 1.90 -12.17 -5.59
CA ASP A 45 1.57 -12.03 -7.02
C ASP A 45 1.47 -10.56 -7.44
N SER A 46 0.95 -9.69 -6.58
CA SER A 46 0.85 -8.25 -6.86
C SER A 46 2.21 -7.57 -6.90
N LEU A 47 3.13 -7.94 -6.01
CA LEU A 47 4.51 -7.47 -6.05
C LEU A 47 5.25 -8.01 -7.27
N ALA A 48 5.06 -9.29 -7.61
CA ALA A 48 5.63 -9.89 -8.82
C ALA A 48 5.19 -9.13 -10.07
N LYS A 49 3.90 -8.79 -10.21
CA LYS A 49 3.38 -7.94 -11.30
C LYS A 49 4.04 -6.57 -11.35
N ALA A 50 4.36 -5.97 -10.19
CA ALA A 50 4.96 -4.64 -10.13
C ALA A 50 6.42 -4.62 -10.60
N VAL A 51 7.16 -5.73 -10.42
CA VAL A 51 8.58 -5.84 -10.81
C VAL A 51 8.82 -6.65 -12.08
N GLN A 52 7.77 -7.24 -12.66
CA GLN A 52 7.87 -8.06 -13.85
C GLN A 52 8.35 -7.23 -15.05
N VAL A 53 9.34 -7.76 -15.77
CA VAL A 53 9.82 -7.20 -17.03
C VAL A 53 9.62 -8.26 -18.11
N GLY A 54 8.66 -8.02 -19.01
CA GLY A 54 8.26 -9.02 -20.00
C GLY A 54 7.69 -10.26 -19.31
N ALA A 55 8.30 -11.42 -19.55
CA ALA A 55 7.90 -12.68 -18.93
C ALA A 55 8.69 -13.03 -17.66
N GLU A 56 9.67 -12.20 -17.27
CA GLU A 56 10.60 -12.52 -16.19
C GLU A 56 10.33 -11.71 -14.92
N VAL A 57 10.44 -12.39 -13.78
CA VAL A 57 10.48 -11.78 -12.44
C VAL A 57 11.85 -12.09 -11.86
N ARG A 58 12.65 -11.05 -11.63
CA ARG A 58 13.99 -11.19 -11.05
C ARG A 58 13.88 -11.23 -9.52
N GLU A 59 14.51 -12.22 -8.91
CA GLU A 59 14.47 -12.42 -7.46
C GLU A 59 14.90 -11.18 -6.67
N GLY A 60 15.96 -10.49 -7.10
CA GLY A 60 16.43 -9.26 -6.45
C GLY A 60 15.38 -8.15 -6.42
N GLU A 61 14.64 -7.95 -7.51
CA GLU A 61 13.59 -6.94 -7.59
C GLU A 61 12.37 -7.34 -6.74
N MET A 62 12.02 -8.63 -6.75
CA MET A 62 10.96 -9.17 -5.91
C MET A 62 11.30 -8.98 -4.42
N ASN A 63 12.52 -9.31 -4.02
CA ASN A 63 13.01 -9.12 -2.65
C ASN A 63 13.05 -7.64 -2.27
N TYR A 64 13.44 -6.75 -3.19
CA TYR A 64 13.40 -5.32 -2.97
C TYR A 64 11.97 -4.83 -2.73
N ALA A 65 11.01 -5.18 -3.61
CA ALA A 65 9.61 -4.80 -3.46
C ALA A 65 8.99 -5.35 -2.17
N LEU A 66 9.29 -6.61 -1.82
CA LEU A 66 8.85 -7.23 -0.58
C LEU A 66 9.44 -6.53 0.65
N SER A 67 10.71 -6.13 0.62
CA SER A 67 11.37 -5.39 1.70
C SER A 67 10.70 -4.04 1.97
N MET A 68 10.16 -3.38 0.94
CA MET A 68 9.41 -2.13 1.10
C MET A 68 8.12 -2.35 1.90
N VAL A 69 7.38 -3.42 1.56
CA VAL A 69 6.13 -3.77 2.27
C VAL A 69 6.42 -4.20 3.71
N CYS A 70 7.41 -5.07 3.92
CA CYS A 70 7.79 -5.51 5.28
C CYS A 70 8.33 -4.33 6.12
N GLY A 71 9.11 -3.43 5.51
CA GLY A 71 9.66 -2.24 6.17
C GLY A 71 8.59 -1.25 6.63
N LEU A 72 7.42 -1.22 5.97
CA LEU A 72 6.27 -0.45 6.42
C LEU A 72 5.71 -0.94 7.78
N ARG A 73 5.95 -2.22 8.11
CA ARG A 73 5.36 -2.95 9.24
C ARG A 73 3.84 -2.78 9.27
N PRO A 74 3.13 -3.36 8.29
CA PRO A 74 1.68 -3.29 8.23
C PRO A 74 1.04 -3.83 9.51
N LYS A 75 0.06 -3.10 10.05
CA LYS A 75 -0.71 -3.54 11.23
C LYS A 75 -1.93 -4.39 10.88
N ASP A 76 -2.36 -4.31 9.62
CA ASP A 76 -3.51 -5.01 9.07
C ASP A 76 -3.37 -5.13 7.54
N GLN A 77 -4.31 -5.82 6.92
CA GLN A 77 -4.36 -6.02 5.46
C GLN A 77 -4.56 -4.72 4.66
N ILE A 78 -5.15 -3.69 5.25
CA ILE A 78 -5.34 -2.39 4.58
C ILE A 78 -3.99 -1.68 4.47
N GLU A 79 -3.21 -1.66 5.55
CA GLU A 79 -1.83 -1.17 5.50
C GLU A 79 -0.97 -2.00 4.56
N ALA A 80 -1.17 -3.32 4.50
CA ALA A 80 -0.41 -4.21 3.63
C ALA A 80 -0.68 -3.94 2.15
N THR A 81 -1.95 -3.84 1.76
CA THR A 81 -2.35 -3.49 0.39
C THR A 81 -1.87 -2.09 -0.01
N LEU A 82 -1.94 -1.13 0.92
CA LEU A 82 -1.37 0.20 0.70
C LEU A 82 0.16 0.14 0.52
N GLY A 83 0.86 -0.67 1.31
CA GLY A 83 2.29 -0.91 1.16
C GLY A 83 2.68 -1.49 -0.19
N VAL A 84 1.92 -2.49 -0.68
CA VAL A 84 2.09 -3.06 -2.03
C VAL A 84 1.91 -2.00 -3.10
N GLN A 85 0.86 -1.17 -3.00
CA GLN A 85 0.64 -0.08 -3.94
C GLN A 85 1.77 0.96 -3.88
N MET A 86 2.25 1.31 -2.68
CA MET A 86 3.37 2.24 -2.51
C MET A 86 4.67 1.70 -3.14
N ALA A 87 4.96 0.41 -2.99
CA ALA A 87 6.10 -0.24 -3.65
C ALA A 87 5.98 -0.14 -5.18
N ALA A 88 4.82 -0.50 -5.74
CA ALA A 88 4.57 -0.42 -7.17
C ALA A 88 4.70 1.01 -7.72
N ILE A 89 4.16 2.02 -7.02
CA ILE A 89 4.25 3.43 -7.40
C ILE A 89 5.70 3.90 -7.38
N HIS A 90 6.48 3.52 -6.36
CA HIS A 90 7.89 3.88 -6.26
C HIS A 90 8.70 3.28 -7.42
N ILE A 91 8.55 1.99 -7.69
CA ILE A 91 9.23 1.30 -8.81
C ILE A 91 8.87 1.97 -10.15
N ALA A 92 7.59 2.23 -10.39
CA ALA A 92 7.13 2.93 -11.59
C ALA A 92 7.71 4.35 -11.70
N THR A 93 7.87 5.06 -10.57
CA THR A 93 8.48 6.39 -10.52
C THR A 93 9.96 6.34 -10.91
N MET A 94 10.72 5.36 -10.39
CA MET A 94 12.13 5.18 -10.74
C MET A 94 12.31 4.80 -12.21
N ASN A 95 11.44 3.95 -12.75
CA ASN A 95 11.42 3.61 -14.17
C ASN A 95 11.10 4.84 -15.04
N ALA A 96 10.13 5.67 -14.65
CA ALA A 96 9.84 6.92 -15.35
C ALA A 96 11.04 7.87 -15.34
N ALA A 97 11.76 7.99 -14.23
CA ALA A 97 12.98 8.81 -14.15
C ALA A 97 14.08 8.30 -15.08
N MET A 98 14.33 6.99 -15.08
CA MET A 98 15.29 6.35 -15.98
C MET A 98 14.93 6.59 -17.45
N PHE A 99 13.69 6.33 -17.86
CA PHE A 99 13.27 6.52 -19.25
C PHE A 99 13.28 7.99 -19.67
N MET A 100 12.95 8.91 -18.76
CA MET A 100 13.10 10.35 -18.99
C MET A 100 14.56 10.73 -19.29
N GLY A 101 15.53 10.15 -18.58
CA GLY A 101 16.96 10.38 -18.81
C GLY A 101 17.49 9.77 -20.11
N GLN A 102 16.84 8.71 -20.61
CA GLN A 102 17.19 8.01 -21.85
C GLN A 102 16.41 8.50 -23.08
N ALA A 103 15.44 9.40 -22.89
CA ALA A 103 14.54 9.85 -23.94
C ALA A 103 15.30 10.50 -25.10
N LYS A 104 15.04 10.00 -26.32
CA LYS A 104 15.69 10.49 -27.55
C LYS A 104 14.93 11.65 -28.22
N THR A 105 13.72 11.92 -27.77
CA THR A 105 12.88 13.01 -28.27
C THR A 105 12.30 13.81 -27.11
N TRP A 106 11.92 15.05 -27.39
CA TRP A 106 11.30 15.92 -26.40
C TRP A 106 9.97 15.36 -25.90
N GLU A 107 9.17 14.80 -26.80
CA GLU A 107 7.84 14.25 -26.51
C GLU A 107 7.92 13.07 -25.53
N LEU A 108 8.90 12.17 -25.72
CA LEU A 108 9.15 11.06 -24.79
C LEU A 108 9.61 11.58 -23.43
N ARG A 109 10.51 12.58 -23.42
CA ARG A 109 11.00 13.18 -22.18
C ARG A 109 9.86 13.81 -21.39
N GLU A 110 8.99 14.58 -22.05
CA GLU A 110 7.82 15.20 -21.45
C GLU A 110 6.78 14.17 -20.97
N ALA A 111 6.58 13.07 -21.71
CA ALA A 111 5.68 12.00 -21.27
C ALA A 111 6.15 11.35 -19.96
N HIS A 112 7.45 11.04 -19.86
CA HIS A 112 8.02 10.43 -18.66
C HIS A 112 8.13 11.40 -17.48
N GLU A 113 8.41 12.68 -17.74
CA GLU A 113 8.37 13.75 -16.73
C GLU A 113 6.98 13.85 -16.09
N ARG A 114 5.92 13.85 -16.91
CA ARG A 114 4.54 13.89 -16.41
C ARG A 114 4.16 12.64 -15.64
N ALA A 115 4.64 11.46 -16.04
CA ALA A 115 4.43 10.22 -15.31
C ALA A 115 5.11 10.29 -13.92
N LEU A 116 6.38 10.67 -13.89
CA LEU A 116 7.16 10.85 -12.67
C LEU A 116 6.45 11.81 -11.70
N ASN A 117 6.06 13.00 -12.15
CA ASN A 117 5.39 13.99 -11.30
C ASN A 117 4.04 13.51 -10.75
N ARG A 118 3.27 12.75 -11.54
CA ARG A 118 1.98 12.20 -11.07
C ARG A 118 2.21 11.12 -10.02
N LEU A 119 3.09 10.16 -10.29
CA LEU A 119 3.37 9.06 -9.37
C LEU A 119 4.00 9.55 -8.07
N SER A 120 4.94 10.50 -8.12
CA SER A 120 5.52 11.13 -6.93
C SER A 120 4.48 11.82 -6.05
N ARG A 121 3.51 12.54 -6.64
CA ARG A 121 2.40 13.14 -5.88
C ARG A 121 1.48 12.09 -5.26
N THR A 122 1.18 11.02 -6.00
CA THR A 122 0.41 9.88 -5.46
C THR A 122 1.13 9.24 -4.28
N TYR A 123 2.45 9.04 -4.36
CA TYR A 123 3.24 8.46 -3.28
C TYR A 123 3.17 9.30 -1.99
N VAL A 124 3.29 10.63 -2.11
CA VAL A 124 3.11 11.55 -0.97
C VAL A 124 1.70 11.44 -0.38
N ALA A 125 0.66 11.41 -1.23
CA ALA A 125 -0.71 11.25 -0.78
C ALA A 125 -0.96 9.91 -0.06
N GLN A 126 -0.32 8.82 -0.50
CA GLN A 126 -0.39 7.52 0.19
C GLN A 126 0.29 7.57 1.57
N ILE A 127 1.43 8.25 1.69
CA ILE A 127 2.07 8.47 2.99
C ILE A 127 1.14 9.25 3.93
N GLU A 128 0.49 10.30 3.44
CA GLU A 128 -0.48 11.05 4.26
C GLU A 128 -1.69 10.21 4.64
N ALA A 129 -2.24 9.42 3.72
CA ALA A 129 -3.36 8.52 3.97
C ALA A 129 -3.01 7.49 5.04
N LEU A 130 -1.82 6.87 4.95
CA LEU A 130 -1.30 5.94 5.95
C LEU A 130 -1.15 6.61 7.32
N LYS A 131 -0.54 7.80 7.37
CA LYS A 131 -0.41 8.55 8.63
C LYS A 131 -1.78 8.79 9.26
N ARG A 132 -2.75 9.29 8.49
CA ARG A 132 -4.12 9.54 8.97
C ARG A 132 -4.82 8.24 9.42
N TYR A 133 -4.64 7.14 8.69
CA TYR A 133 -5.19 5.84 9.05
C TYR A 133 -4.66 5.38 10.41
N ARG A 134 -3.34 5.48 10.62
CA ARG A 134 -2.69 5.15 11.91
C ARG A 134 -3.11 6.09 13.05
N SER A 135 -3.34 7.37 12.77
CA SER A 135 -3.77 8.36 13.77
C SER A 135 -5.23 8.23 14.20
N LYS A 136 -6.12 7.61 13.40
CA LYS A 136 -7.53 7.41 13.78
C LYS A 136 -7.72 6.50 15.00
N GLY A 137 -6.72 5.69 15.36
CA GLY A 137 -6.69 4.95 16.63
C GLY A 137 -6.43 5.81 17.88
N GLU A 138 -6.06 7.09 17.71
CA GLU A 138 -5.77 8.03 18.79
C GLU A 138 -6.88 9.07 19.01
N GLN A 139 -8.15 8.74 18.71
CA GLN A 139 -9.26 9.65 19.01
C GLN A 139 -9.47 9.72 20.54
N ARG A 140 -8.65 10.52 21.22
CA ARG A 140 -8.77 10.85 22.63
C ARG A 140 -10.06 11.63 22.84
N VAL A 141 -11.13 10.94 23.26
CA VAL A 141 -12.28 11.61 23.88
C VAL A 141 -11.81 12.14 25.22
N ILE A 142 -11.46 13.43 25.28
CA ILE A 142 -11.22 14.12 26.55
C ILE A 142 -12.61 14.34 27.17
N VAL A 143 -13.02 13.43 28.06
CA VAL A 143 -14.21 13.65 28.88
C VAL A 143 -13.80 14.62 29.99
N GLU A 144 -13.98 15.92 29.75
CA GLU A 144 -14.12 16.85 30.86
C GLU A 144 -15.39 16.45 31.61
N ARG A 145 -15.25 15.88 32.81
CA ARG A 145 -16.39 15.60 33.69
C ARG A 145 -17.03 16.93 34.07
N VAL A 146 -18.06 17.34 33.35
CA VAL A 146 -18.98 18.39 33.79
C VAL A 146 -19.81 17.80 34.92
N ASN A 147 -19.59 18.28 36.14
CA ASN A 147 -20.45 17.94 37.28
C ASN A 147 -21.82 18.57 37.03
N VAL A 148 -22.79 17.76 36.60
CA VAL A 148 -24.18 18.20 36.47
C VAL A 148 -24.82 18.08 37.85
N GLU A 149 -24.84 19.19 38.59
CA GLU A 149 -25.73 19.38 39.74
C GLU A 149 -27.17 19.10 39.29
N LYS A 150 -27.95 18.42 40.13
CA LYS A 150 -29.33 17.97 39.82
C LYS A 150 -30.22 19.14 39.38
N GLY A 151 -30.35 19.34 38.06
CA GLY A 151 -31.25 20.34 37.49
C GLY A 151 -30.91 20.87 36.09
N GLY A 152 -29.70 20.64 35.55
CA GLY A 152 -29.31 21.18 34.24
C GLY A 152 -29.52 20.19 33.09
N GLN A 153 -30.50 20.42 32.21
CA GLN A 153 -30.53 19.75 30.89
C GLN A 153 -29.41 20.32 30.01
N ALA A 154 -28.43 19.49 29.64
CA ALA A 154 -27.44 19.85 28.64
C ALA A 154 -28.04 19.62 27.24
N ILE A 155 -28.26 20.72 26.50
CA ILE A 155 -28.58 20.66 25.07
C ILE A 155 -27.30 20.26 24.33
N VAL A 156 -27.31 19.12 23.66
CA VAL A 156 -26.22 18.68 22.78
C VAL A 156 -26.37 19.41 21.44
N GLY A 157 -25.71 20.55 21.30
CA GLY A 157 -25.58 21.25 20.02
C GLY A 157 -24.43 20.66 19.21
N ASN A 158 -24.71 20.13 18.02
CA ASN A 158 -23.67 19.77 17.05
C ASN A 158 -23.06 21.07 16.49
N VAL A 159 -21.85 21.44 16.92
CA VAL A 159 -21.18 22.67 16.47
C VAL A 159 -20.50 22.40 15.13
N GLY A 160 -21.27 22.50 14.05
CA GLY A 160 -20.75 22.67 12.69
C GLY A 160 -20.41 24.15 12.45
N ARG A 161 -19.12 24.49 12.52
CA ARG A 161 -18.54 25.74 11.99
C ARG A 161 -18.39 25.51 10.46
N GLY A 162 -18.89 26.27 9.50
CA GLY A 162 -19.52 27.59 9.39
C GLY A 162 -19.13 28.15 8.01
N GLY A 163 -20.10 28.61 7.22
CA GLY A 163 -19.90 29.34 5.95
C GLY A 163 -21.23 29.36 5.19
N GLY A 164 -21.87 30.49 4.87
CA GLY A 164 -21.38 31.85 4.66
C GLY A 164 -21.77 32.23 3.23
N GLU A 165 -23.03 32.60 3.00
CA GLU A 165 -23.53 33.12 1.73
C GLU A 165 -24.09 34.53 1.96
N SER A 166 -23.52 35.49 1.24
CA SER A 166 -24.10 36.79 0.88
C SER A 166 -23.59 37.12 -0.52
#